data_AF-A0A661SH66-F1
#
_entry.id   AF-A0A661SH66-F1
#
_cell.length_a   1.000
_cell.length_b   1.000
_cell.length_c   1.000
_cell.angle_alpha   90.00
_cell.angle_beta   90.00
_cell.angle_gamma   90.00
#
_symmetry.space_group_name_H-M   'P 1'
#
loop_
_entity.id
_entity.type
_entity.pdbx_description
1 polymer ?
#
loop_
_entity_poly.entity_id
_entity_poly.type
_entity_poly.pdbx_seq_one_letter_code
_entity_poly.pdbx_strand_id
1 'polypeptide(L)'
;MKVCKCMILLAVFMAIVGIGFGPVADAASNLEIKEPLLSKERVDKAISKMEDRAVTARSPRRDETLNCDFWDSCCDDNYSDYDPDKPGCDLDCANICDACNPGFTNDNPDCEPPMDICDEYSENFNPEGCRKEICFNENSEHYNPDDPICKEGEWDICDPRHPDFTEDNPECMDPCDPNNPTYDPNDCGGGDGVTISGKVWSAGSDGTQEPAVGMWVRVWDPETNEEGEARVQEDGGYVLYLHTRHGNFEVVTEPDWESGIIDFHGGPFVLYEEDDVSDGFDGFAGDWDYLYHVPVQNENIIVNIEVKKQVSVRGIVLDADDRPIPHAWVDVYSEEIGEGNGGETNGEGKFNIPVPKGPGYHINVDGKPGTGIIGGFLLDEDGNSPWEGKVTGDWEKRTLMEVGPEGISGVKITLGKGVSISGTVLDGAGSPVSEGWVHAWSEEMKAGGGSPLENGKFSIAVPEGEGYDLNIDALGLVGGFFFDENKDGKGGVTGDWEIRALINVGPDGVNDIEISLNSGFRIHGTVFDLKERKAVSSGFHVEAR
;
A
#
# COMPACT_ATOMS: atom_id res chain seq x y z
N MET A 1 63.61 10.11 4.94
CA MET A 1 62.46 10.74 4.27
C MET A 1 61.51 9.65 3.83
N LYS A 2 60.33 9.56 4.45
CA LYS A 2 59.27 8.64 4.02
C LYS A 2 58.35 9.43 3.08
N VAL A 3 58.34 9.06 1.81
CA VAL A 3 57.40 9.61 0.82
C VAL A 3 56.15 8.73 0.83
N CYS A 4 55.00 9.39 0.89
CA CYS A 4 53.69 8.80 1.17
C CYS A 4 53.09 8.13 -0.08
N LYS A 5 52.46 6.97 0.09
CA LYS A 5 51.80 6.18 -0.99
C LYS A 5 50.72 6.95 -1.76
N CYS A 6 50.18 8.03 -1.18
CA CYS A 6 49.21 8.91 -1.84
C CYS A 6 49.76 9.62 -3.09
N MET A 7 51.07 9.88 -3.17
CA MET A 7 51.65 10.52 -4.37
C MET A 7 51.74 9.58 -5.59
N ILE A 8 51.77 8.26 -5.36
CA ILE A 8 51.81 7.29 -6.47
C ILE A 8 50.40 7.12 -7.07
N LEU A 9 49.35 7.14 -6.24
CA LEU A 9 47.96 7.12 -6.74
C LEU A 9 47.60 8.39 -7.51
N LEU A 10 48.07 9.57 -7.07
CA LEU A 10 47.82 10.82 -7.78
C LEU A 10 48.52 10.85 -9.15
N ALA A 11 49.71 10.27 -9.27
CA ALA A 11 50.44 10.18 -10.54
C ALA A 11 49.79 9.19 -11.53
N VAL A 12 49.23 8.08 -11.05
CA VAL A 12 48.47 7.13 -11.87
C VAL A 12 47.15 7.75 -12.32
N PHE A 13 46.47 8.50 -11.44
CA PHE A 13 45.24 9.20 -11.80
C PHE A 13 45.51 10.27 -12.87
N MET A 14 46.53 11.12 -12.70
CA MET A 14 46.86 12.13 -13.72
C MET A 14 47.30 11.56 -15.07
N ALA A 15 47.85 10.34 -15.11
CA ALA A 15 48.18 9.66 -16.36
C ALA A 15 46.93 9.12 -17.10
N ILE A 16 45.84 8.84 -16.37
CA ILE A 16 44.58 8.34 -16.93
C ILE A 16 43.70 9.49 -17.47
N VAL A 17 43.75 10.69 -16.87
CA VAL A 17 42.88 11.82 -17.28
C VAL A 17 43.47 12.70 -18.40
N GLY A 18 44.57 12.29 -19.05
CA GLY A 18 44.98 12.87 -20.34
C GLY A 18 45.20 14.40 -20.37
N ILE A 19 45.84 14.99 -19.36
CA ILE A 19 46.28 16.40 -19.43
C ILE A 19 47.63 16.46 -20.14
N GLY A 20 47.61 16.94 -21.38
CA GLY A 20 48.77 16.94 -22.28
C GLY A 20 49.86 17.95 -21.92
N PHE A 21 51.10 17.47 -21.90
CA PHE A 21 52.27 18.22 -22.35
C PHE A 21 53.13 17.32 -23.27
N GLY A 22 53.73 17.94 -24.29
CA GLY A 22 54.30 17.31 -25.49
C GLY A 22 55.49 16.35 -25.32
N PRO A 23 56.15 16.01 -26.45
CA PRO A 23 56.45 14.62 -26.79
C PRO A 23 57.78 14.14 -26.20
N VAL A 24 57.76 12.96 -25.59
CA VAL A 24 58.97 12.15 -25.40
C VAL A 24 58.67 10.73 -25.87
N ALA A 25 59.36 10.38 -26.95
CA ALA A 25 59.40 9.05 -27.53
C ALA A 25 60.15 8.06 -26.63
N ASP A 26 59.87 6.78 -26.88
CA ASP A 26 60.60 5.58 -26.43
C ASP A 26 60.59 5.25 -24.93
N ALA A 27 59.58 4.48 -24.51
CA ALA A 27 59.74 3.28 -23.66
C ALA A 27 58.37 2.62 -23.39
N ALA A 28 57.83 1.87 -24.35
CA ALA A 28 56.66 1.02 -24.12
C ALA A 28 56.85 -0.34 -24.79
N SER A 29 57.69 -1.17 -24.19
CA SER A 29 57.69 -2.62 -24.41
C SER A 29 58.06 -3.29 -23.10
N ASN A 30 57.15 -4.12 -22.57
CA ASN A 30 57.26 -5.00 -21.39
C ASN A 30 56.58 -4.52 -20.09
N LEU A 31 55.26 -4.29 -20.12
CA LEU A 31 54.44 -4.43 -18.90
C LEU A 31 53.41 -5.54 -19.12
N GLU A 32 53.68 -6.72 -18.57
CA GLU A 32 52.77 -7.85 -18.50
C GLU A 32 51.99 -7.75 -17.17
N ILE A 33 50.71 -7.38 -17.22
CA ILE A 33 49.83 -7.35 -16.05
C ILE A 33 49.24 -8.76 -15.90
N LYS A 34 49.56 -9.44 -14.80
CA LYS A 34 48.91 -10.69 -14.37
C LYS A 34 47.83 -10.36 -13.35
N GLU A 35 46.58 -10.66 -13.68
CA GLU A 35 45.46 -10.63 -12.73
C GLU A 35 45.49 -11.84 -11.78
N PRO A 36 44.97 -11.73 -10.54
CA PRO A 36 44.84 -12.86 -9.62
C PRO A 36 43.48 -13.56 -9.80
N LEU A 37 43.50 -14.75 -10.39
CA LEU A 37 42.36 -15.68 -10.33
C LEU A 37 42.23 -16.26 -8.92
N LEU A 38 41.04 -16.12 -8.32
CA LEU A 38 40.63 -16.92 -7.16
C LEU A 38 40.70 -18.41 -7.55
N SER A 39 41.46 -19.21 -6.79
CA SER A 39 41.63 -20.62 -7.11
C SER A 39 40.31 -21.39 -6.91
N LYS A 40 39.99 -22.23 -7.91
CA LYS A 40 38.87 -23.19 -7.92
C LYS A 40 38.73 -23.96 -6.60
N GLU A 41 39.84 -24.24 -5.93
CA GLU A 41 39.91 -24.90 -4.63
C GLU A 41 39.18 -24.15 -3.50
N ARG A 42 39.11 -22.82 -3.54
CA ARG A 42 38.37 -22.02 -2.54
C ARG A 42 36.86 -22.04 -2.78
N VAL A 43 36.44 -22.13 -4.03
CA VAL A 43 35.03 -22.25 -4.43
C VAL A 43 34.50 -23.64 -4.08
N ASP A 44 35.27 -24.68 -4.41
CA ASP A 44 34.88 -26.07 -4.11
C ASP A 44 34.80 -26.33 -2.59
N LYS A 45 35.65 -25.67 -1.79
CA LYS A 45 35.63 -25.75 -0.31
C LYS A 45 34.45 -24.98 0.31
N ALA A 46 33.91 -23.97 -0.37
CA ALA A 46 32.70 -23.28 0.08
C ALA A 46 31.44 -24.12 -0.21
N ILE A 47 31.39 -24.77 -1.38
CA ILE A 47 30.29 -25.65 -1.80
C ILE A 47 30.17 -26.87 -0.87
N SER A 48 31.30 -27.54 -0.57
CA SER A 48 31.34 -28.70 0.33
C SER A 48 30.86 -28.38 1.76
N LYS A 49 30.92 -27.12 2.20
CA LYS A 49 30.51 -26.73 3.56
C LYS A 49 29.01 -26.45 3.69
N MET A 50 28.31 -26.29 2.57
CA MET A 50 26.85 -26.08 2.52
C MET A 50 26.09 -27.40 2.48
N GLU A 51 26.67 -28.46 1.92
CA GLU A 51 26.03 -29.78 1.78
C GLU A 51 25.93 -30.54 3.12
N ASP A 52 26.84 -30.30 4.07
CA ASP A 52 26.88 -31.01 5.37
C ASP A 52 25.81 -30.55 6.39
N ARG A 53 25.05 -29.47 6.10
CA ARG A 53 24.07 -28.90 7.04
C ARG A 53 22.61 -29.30 6.80
N ALA A 54 22.31 -30.06 5.75
CA ALA A 54 20.93 -30.33 5.31
C ALA A 54 20.32 -31.66 5.79
N VAL A 55 20.89 -32.34 6.80
CA VAL A 55 20.40 -33.65 7.25
C VAL A 55 20.03 -33.63 8.73
N THR A 56 18.82 -33.19 9.10
CA THR A 56 17.95 -33.89 10.08
C THR A 56 16.51 -33.33 10.07
N ALA A 57 15.55 -34.22 10.38
CA ALA A 57 14.11 -34.03 10.64
C ALA A 57 13.13 -34.12 9.45
N ARG A 58 12.43 -35.27 9.36
CA ARG A 58 11.20 -35.51 8.59
C ARG A 58 10.17 -36.20 9.50
N SER A 59 8.90 -35.78 9.40
CA SER A 59 7.69 -36.59 9.65
C SER A 59 6.58 -36.07 8.73
N PRO A 60 5.62 -36.90 8.27
CA PRO A 60 4.84 -36.63 7.06
C PRO A 60 3.52 -35.90 7.35
N ARG A 61 3.10 -34.98 6.47
CA ARG A 61 1.70 -34.53 6.36
C ARG A 61 1.12 -34.93 5.01
N ARG A 62 -0.18 -35.29 5.06
CA ARG A 62 -1.03 -35.79 3.99
C ARG A 62 -1.52 -34.68 3.07
N ASP A 63 -1.86 -35.12 1.88
CA ASP A 63 -2.30 -34.44 0.66
C ASP A 63 -3.56 -33.57 0.73
N GLU A 64 -3.53 -32.57 -0.15
CA GLU A 64 -4.55 -32.07 -1.09
C GLU A 64 -5.83 -31.40 -0.57
N THR A 65 -5.89 -30.08 -0.73
CA THR A 65 -7.12 -29.34 -1.08
C THR A 65 -6.94 -28.71 -2.47
N LEU A 66 -7.82 -29.11 -3.39
CA LEU A 66 -7.96 -28.56 -4.74
C LEU A 66 -8.66 -27.21 -4.66
N ASN A 67 -8.13 -26.23 -5.39
CA ASN A 67 -8.62 -24.85 -5.46
C ASN A 67 -9.89 -24.78 -6.33
N CYS A 68 -10.96 -24.17 -5.82
CA CYS A 68 -12.32 -24.18 -6.41
C CYS A 68 -12.70 -22.88 -7.14
N ASP A 69 -11.75 -22.15 -7.73
CA ASP A 69 -12.02 -20.79 -8.26
C ASP A 69 -12.50 -20.74 -9.73
N PHE A 70 -13.00 -21.85 -10.29
CA PHE A 70 -13.39 -21.92 -11.72
C PHE A 70 -14.90 -22.12 -11.97
N TRP A 71 -15.73 -22.11 -10.93
CA TRP A 71 -17.14 -22.53 -11.00
C TRP A 71 -18.11 -21.44 -11.47
N ASP A 72 -17.77 -20.15 -11.36
CA ASP A 72 -18.74 -19.06 -11.57
C ASP A 72 -19.06 -18.75 -13.04
N SER A 73 -18.38 -19.35 -14.02
CA SER A 73 -18.59 -18.99 -15.43
C SER A 73 -19.58 -19.87 -16.19
N CYS A 74 -19.85 -21.11 -15.75
CA CYS A 74 -20.61 -22.11 -16.53
C CYS A 74 -22.02 -22.45 -15.98
N CYS A 75 -22.40 -21.93 -14.81
CA CYS A 75 -23.74 -22.09 -14.24
C CYS A 75 -24.59 -20.83 -14.44
N ASP A 76 -25.92 -20.96 -14.33
CA ASP A 76 -26.81 -19.79 -14.19
C ASP A 76 -26.73 -19.21 -12.76
N ASP A 77 -27.27 -18.01 -12.55
CA ASP A 77 -27.20 -17.26 -11.28
C ASP A 77 -27.86 -17.99 -10.08
N ASN A 78 -28.56 -19.11 -10.30
CA ASN A 78 -29.18 -19.94 -9.27
C ASN A 78 -28.50 -21.32 -9.11
N TYR A 79 -27.38 -21.57 -9.79
CA TYR A 79 -26.62 -22.83 -9.76
C TYR A 79 -27.45 -24.08 -10.08
N SER A 80 -28.59 -23.95 -10.77
CA SER A 80 -29.52 -25.06 -10.97
C SER A 80 -29.40 -25.78 -12.31
N ASP A 81 -28.84 -25.14 -13.35
CA ASP A 81 -28.72 -25.73 -14.69
C ASP A 81 -27.39 -25.35 -15.38
N TYR A 82 -26.79 -26.32 -16.06
CA TYR A 82 -25.58 -26.16 -16.89
C TYR A 82 -25.95 -25.64 -18.28
N ASP A 83 -25.33 -24.54 -18.73
CA ASP A 83 -25.57 -23.94 -20.05
C ASP A 83 -24.40 -24.26 -21.02
N PRO A 84 -24.58 -25.20 -21.96
CA PRO A 84 -23.53 -25.61 -22.90
C PRO A 84 -23.22 -24.56 -23.99
N ASP A 85 -24.00 -23.48 -24.10
CA ASP A 85 -23.81 -22.48 -25.15
C ASP A 85 -22.93 -21.29 -24.70
N LYS A 86 -22.47 -21.26 -23.44
CA LYS A 86 -21.50 -20.27 -22.94
C LYS A 86 -20.07 -20.54 -23.46
N PRO A 87 -19.36 -19.53 -24.00
CA PRO A 87 -18.00 -19.73 -24.52
C PRO A 87 -17.02 -20.06 -23.41
N GLY A 88 -16.44 -21.28 -23.44
CA GLY A 88 -15.44 -21.75 -22.47
C GLY A 88 -15.83 -23.04 -21.71
N CYS A 89 -17.08 -23.50 -21.83
CA CYS A 89 -17.56 -24.71 -21.16
C CYS A 89 -17.47 -25.92 -22.12
N ASP A 90 -16.46 -26.77 -21.94
CA ASP A 90 -16.22 -27.97 -22.76
C ASP A 90 -16.74 -29.25 -22.10
N LEU A 91 -17.07 -30.27 -22.90
CA LEU A 91 -17.88 -31.45 -22.54
C LEU A 91 -17.35 -32.34 -21.39
N ASP A 92 -16.12 -32.14 -20.92
CA ASP A 92 -15.50 -32.99 -19.88
C ASP A 92 -15.98 -32.67 -18.45
N CYS A 93 -16.63 -31.52 -18.22
CA CYS A 93 -17.15 -31.15 -16.89
C CYS A 93 -18.46 -31.87 -16.50
N ALA A 94 -19.19 -32.43 -17.46
CA ALA A 94 -20.48 -33.09 -17.20
C ALA A 94 -20.36 -34.36 -16.34
N ASN A 95 -19.20 -35.03 -16.34
CA ASN A 95 -19.01 -36.29 -15.61
C ASN A 95 -18.73 -36.12 -14.10
N ILE A 96 -18.54 -34.88 -13.62
CA ILE A 96 -18.25 -34.60 -12.21
C ILE A 96 -19.51 -34.15 -11.46
N CYS A 97 -20.49 -33.54 -12.13
CA CYS A 97 -21.74 -33.12 -11.53
C CYS A 97 -22.62 -34.30 -11.03
N ASP A 98 -22.55 -35.46 -11.70
CA ASP A 98 -23.33 -36.65 -11.33
C ASP A 98 -22.80 -37.40 -10.09
N ALA A 99 -21.60 -37.08 -9.59
CA ALA A 99 -20.96 -37.82 -8.50
C ALA A 99 -21.29 -37.26 -7.09
N CYS A 100 -21.89 -36.08 -6.97
CA CYS A 100 -21.96 -35.36 -5.69
C CYS A 100 -23.35 -35.20 -5.05
N ASN A 101 -24.43 -35.85 -5.54
CA ASN A 101 -25.73 -35.73 -4.85
C ASN A 101 -26.66 -36.96 -4.97
N PRO A 102 -26.66 -37.91 -4.02
CA PRO A 102 -27.71 -38.91 -3.95
C PRO A 102 -28.86 -38.38 -3.07
N GLY A 103 -29.83 -37.75 -3.73
CA GLY A 103 -31.23 -37.83 -3.30
C GLY A 103 -31.85 -36.55 -2.78
N PHE A 104 -32.58 -35.86 -3.64
CA PHE A 104 -33.89 -35.27 -3.34
C PHE A 104 -34.66 -35.14 -4.66
N THR A 105 -35.67 -35.99 -4.87
CA THR A 105 -36.68 -35.77 -5.92
C THR A 105 -37.82 -34.99 -5.31
N ASN A 106 -38.10 -33.81 -5.87
CA ASN A 106 -39.24 -32.96 -5.54
C ASN A 106 -40.55 -33.63 -5.97
N ASP A 107 -41.42 -33.91 -4.99
CA ASP A 107 -42.87 -34.00 -5.13
C ASP A 107 -43.51 -33.86 -3.73
N ASN A 108 -43.82 -32.64 -3.30
CA ASN A 108 -44.83 -32.44 -2.24
C ASN A 108 -45.51 -31.05 -2.38
N PRO A 109 -46.83 -30.96 -2.65
CA PRO A 109 -47.55 -29.71 -2.76
C PRO A 109 -48.33 -29.45 -1.47
N ASP A 110 -47.75 -28.69 -0.54
CA ASP A 110 -48.51 -28.06 0.56
C ASP A 110 -47.71 -26.87 1.12
N CYS A 111 -48.04 -25.66 0.64
CA CYS A 111 -47.65 -24.39 1.24
C CYS A 111 -48.80 -23.39 1.03
N GLU A 112 -49.63 -23.21 2.06
CA GLU A 112 -50.51 -22.05 2.26
C GLU A 112 -49.96 -21.16 3.40
N PRO A 113 -50.30 -19.86 3.46
CA PRO A 113 -49.60 -18.84 4.26
C PRO A 113 -50.01 -18.84 5.75
N PRO A 114 -49.26 -18.17 6.64
CA PRO A 114 -49.46 -18.31 8.09
C PRO A 114 -50.71 -17.54 8.57
N MET A 115 -51.48 -18.21 9.42
CA MET A 115 -52.57 -17.65 10.23
C MET A 115 -52.07 -17.42 11.66
N ASP A 116 -52.50 -16.31 12.26
CA ASP A 116 -52.36 -15.97 13.67
C ASP A 116 -52.85 -17.10 14.58
N ILE A 117 -52.07 -17.43 15.63
CA ILE A 117 -52.48 -18.38 16.68
C ILE A 117 -52.41 -17.71 18.05
N CYS A 118 -53.59 -17.45 18.61
CA CYS A 118 -53.89 -17.69 20.01
C CYS A 118 -55.33 -18.23 20.05
N ASP A 119 -55.49 -19.55 19.91
CA ASP A 119 -56.75 -20.20 20.23
C ASP A 119 -56.52 -21.52 20.97
N GLU A 120 -57.40 -21.74 21.95
CA GLU A 120 -57.38 -22.82 22.93
C GLU A 120 -57.47 -24.21 22.29
N TYR A 121 -56.85 -25.19 22.98
CA TYR A 121 -56.93 -26.66 22.85
C TYR A 121 -55.62 -27.35 22.45
N SER A 122 -54.68 -27.38 23.40
CA SER A 122 -53.56 -28.31 23.43
C SER A 122 -53.15 -28.55 24.90
N GLU A 123 -53.21 -29.80 25.36
CA GLU A 123 -52.95 -30.21 26.75
C GLU A 123 -51.45 -30.20 27.15
N ASN A 124 -50.57 -29.54 26.37
CA ASN A 124 -49.18 -29.28 26.75
C ASN A 124 -48.88 -27.79 26.57
N PHE A 125 -49.18 -27.01 27.61
CA PHE A 125 -49.00 -25.56 27.62
C PHE A 125 -47.81 -25.17 28.51
N ASN A 126 -46.86 -24.40 27.97
CA ASN A 126 -45.80 -23.74 28.73
C ASN A 126 -46.28 -22.33 29.13
N PRO A 127 -46.56 -22.06 30.42
CA PRO A 127 -47.23 -20.83 30.87
C PRO A 127 -46.34 -19.58 30.92
N GLU A 128 -45.05 -19.65 30.60
CA GLU A 128 -44.13 -18.50 30.74
C GLU A 128 -44.17 -17.53 29.54
N GLY A 129 -44.46 -18.02 28.33
CA GLY A 129 -44.48 -17.19 27.11
C GLY A 129 -45.62 -16.15 27.09
N CYS A 130 -46.83 -16.53 27.52
CA CYS A 130 -47.99 -15.63 27.50
C CYS A 130 -48.04 -14.64 28.68
N ARG A 131 -47.22 -14.79 29.72
CA ARG A 131 -47.25 -13.87 30.88
C ARG A 131 -46.63 -12.51 30.60
N LYS A 132 -45.68 -12.42 29.64
CA LYS A 132 -44.99 -11.16 29.32
C LYS A 132 -45.89 -10.15 28.59
N GLU A 133 -46.87 -10.59 27.81
CA GLU A 133 -47.76 -9.70 27.05
C GLU A 133 -48.91 -9.11 27.88
N ILE A 134 -49.25 -9.68 29.04
CA ILE A 134 -50.42 -9.23 29.83
C ILE A 134 -50.09 -7.97 30.67
N CYS A 135 -48.82 -7.73 31.01
CA CYS A 135 -48.41 -6.58 31.82
C CYS A 135 -48.10 -5.31 31.00
N PHE A 136 -48.05 -5.39 29.67
CA PHE A 136 -47.82 -4.26 28.77
C PHE A 136 -48.80 -4.28 27.59
N ASN A 137 -49.67 -3.28 27.52
CA ASN A 137 -50.46 -3.03 26.32
C ASN A 137 -49.54 -2.43 25.25
N GLU A 138 -49.57 -2.97 24.03
CA GLU A 138 -48.75 -2.53 22.87
C GLU A 138 -48.89 -1.04 22.52
N ASN A 139 -49.80 -0.31 23.17
CA ASN A 139 -50.04 1.12 22.94
C ASN A 139 -49.87 2.03 24.18
N SER A 140 -49.24 1.59 25.29
CA SER A 140 -48.96 2.49 26.42
C SER A 140 -47.62 2.26 27.11
N GLU A 141 -46.79 3.31 27.19
CA GLU A 141 -45.51 3.36 27.93
C GLU A 141 -45.67 3.40 29.47
N HIS A 142 -46.81 3.01 30.02
CA HIS A 142 -47.06 3.07 31.47
C HIS A 142 -47.35 1.69 32.05
N TYR A 143 -46.40 1.23 32.86
CA TYR A 143 -46.50 0.08 33.73
C TYR A 143 -47.63 0.28 34.76
N ASN A 144 -48.50 -0.72 34.93
CA ASN A 144 -49.55 -0.70 35.94
C ASN A 144 -49.15 -1.57 37.15
N PRO A 145 -48.57 -0.98 38.20
CA PRO A 145 -48.05 -1.72 39.35
C PRO A 145 -49.14 -2.37 40.23
N ASP A 146 -50.43 -2.12 39.95
CA ASP A 146 -51.53 -2.64 40.77
C ASP A 146 -52.19 -3.90 40.20
N ASP A 147 -51.75 -4.41 39.04
CA ASP A 147 -52.22 -5.69 38.51
C ASP A 147 -51.66 -6.88 39.33
N PRO A 148 -52.51 -7.75 39.92
CA PRO A 148 -52.06 -8.88 40.73
C PRO A 148 -51.15 -9.87 40.00
N ILE A 149 -51.20 -9.91 38.66
CA ILE A 149 -50.36 -10.81 37.84
C ILE A 149 -48.92 -10.31 37.76
N CYS A 150 -48.67 -9.00 37.93
CA CYS A 150 -47.34 -8.39 37.77
C CYS A 150 -46.55 -8.24 39.09
N LYS A 151 -47.10 -8.70 40.23
CA LYS A 151 -46.52 -8.52 41.59
C LYS A 151 -45.61 -9.64 42.10
N GLU A 152 -45.45 -10.76 41.39
CA GLU A 152 -44.71 -11.94 41.90
C GLU A 152 -43.56 -12.44 41.00
N GLY A 153 -43.02 -11.59 40.11
CA GLY A 153 -41.78 -11.90 39.37
C GLY A 153 -40.61 -11.10 39.90
N GLU A 154 -39.47 -11.75 40.20
CA GLU A 154 -38.17 -11.09 40.33
C GLU A 154 -37.84 -10.45 38.97
N TRP A 155 -37.94 -9.12 38.86
CA TRP A 155 -37.51 -8.40 37.66
C TRP A 155 -36.02 -8.09 37.79
N ASP A 156 -35.31 -8.29 36.69
CA ASP A 156 -33.90 -7.94 36.57
C ASP A 156 -33.75 -6.41 36.66
N ILE A 157 -32.95 -5.95 37.63
CA ILE A 157 -32.67 -4.51 37.84
C ILE A 157 -31.96 -3.89 36.64
N CYS A 158 -31.45 -4.72 35.73
CA CYS A 158 -30.75 -4.34 34.52
C CYS A 158 -31.65 -4.27 33.27
N ASP A 159 -32.96 -4.48 33.40
CA ASP A 159 -33.91 -4.11 32.35
C ASP A 159 -34.00 -2.57 32.27
N PRO A 160 -33.78 -1.93 31.10
CA PRO A 160 -33.87 -0.47 30.95
C PRO A 160 -35.23 0.14 31.35
N ARG A 161 -36.26 -0.69 31.49
CA ARG A 161 -37.61 -0.29 31.92
C ARG A 161 -37.80 -0.41 33.43
N HIS A 162 -36.81 -0.95 34.15
CA HIS A 162 -36.82 -1.01 35.60
C HIS A 162 -36.65 0.42 36.17
N PRO A 163 -37.49 0.85 37.13
CA PRO A 163 -37.47 2.22 37.64
C PRO A 163 -36.16 2.62 38.35
N ASP A 164 -35.36 1.62 38.75
CA ASP A 164 -34.05 1.81 39.38
C ASP A 164 -32.87 1.59 38.40
N PHE A 165 -33.12 1.44 37.09
CA PHE A 165 -32.06 1.33 36.08
C PHE A 165 -31.31 2.67 35.93
N THR A 166 -29.98 2.61 35.97
CA THR A 166 -29.09 3.70 35.55
C THR A 166 -27.98 3.10 34.70
N GLU A 167 -27.58 3.76 33.60
CA GLU A 167 -26.47 3.30 32.76
C GLU A 167 -25.16 3.11 33.54
N ASP A 168 -24.99 3.82 34.66
CA ASP A 168 -23.83 3.73 35.55
C ASP A 168 -24.01 2.72 36.71
N ASN A 169 -25.05 1.88 36.72
CA ASN A 169 -25.24 0.91 37.80
C ASN A 169 -24.21 -0.22 37.70
N PRO A 170 -23.29 -0.40 38.67
CA PRO A 170 -22.22 -1.41 38.59
C PRO A 170 -22.73 -2.84 38.50
N GLU A 171 -23.95 -3.11 38.96
CA GLU A 171 -24.59 -4.43 38.88
C GLU A 171 -25.10 -4.76 37.46
N CYS A 172 -25.18 -3.76 36.58
CA CYS A 172 -25.67 -3.88 35.20
C CYS A 172 -24.60 -3.64 34.14
N MET A 173 -23.42 -3.21 34.54
CA MET A 173 -22.24 -3.24 33.69
C MET A 173 -21.75 -4.68 33.58
N ASP A 174 -21.33 -5.08 32.38
CA ASP A 174 -20.72 -6.39 32.18
C ASP A 174 -19.57 -6.56 33.19
N PRO A 175 -19.56 -7.62 34.04
CA PRO A 175 -18.44 -7.88 34.94
C PRO A 175 -17.11 -8.09 34.20
N CYS A 176 -17.16 -8.27 32.89
CA CYS A 176 -16.03 -8.41 31.98
C CYS A 176 -15.66 -7.18 31.17
N ASP A 177 -16.41 -6.08 31.32
CA ASP A 177 -15.98 -4.79 30.80
C ASP A 177 -14.78 -4.31 31.64
N PRO A 178 -13.59 -4.10 31.05
CA PRO A 178 -12.42 -3.59 31.77
C PRO A 178 -12.62 -2.17 32.33
N ASN A 179 -13.68 -1.46 31.94
CA ASN A 179 -14.08 -0.19 32.52
C ASN A 179 -15.01 -0.33 33.75
N ASN A 180 -15.49 -1.54 34.04
CA ASN A 180 -16.29 -1.81 35.23
C ASN A 180 -15.41 -1.71 36.50
N PRO A 181 -15.74 -0.87 37.49
CA PRO A 181 -14.94 -0.71 38.71
C PRO A 181 -14.85 -1.97 39.58
N THR A 182 -15.68 -2.99 39.32
CA THR A 182 -15.59 -4.32 39.95
C THR A 182 -14.97 -5.39 39.05
N TYR A 183 -14.35 -5.01 37.93
CA TYR A 183 -13.70 -5.93 36.99
C TYR A 183 -12.70 -6.85 37.72
N ASP A 184 -13.00 -8.14 37.76
CA ASP A 184 -12.08 -9.21 38.16
C ASP A 184 -11.89 -10.16 36.97
N PRO A 185 -10.72 -10.18 36.33
CA PRO A 185 -10.46 -11.04 35.18
C PRO A 185 -10.64 -12.54 35.48
N ASN A 186 -10.70 -12.94 36.75
CA ASN A 186 -10.95 -14.33 37.13
C ASN A 186 -12.44 -14.72 37.19
N ASP A 187 -13.35 -13.75 37.30
CA ASP A 187 -14.81 -14.00 37.40
C ASP A 187 -15.51 -14.02 36.03
N CYS A 188 -14.79 -13.66 34.97
CA CYS A 188 -15.29 -13.62 33.58
C CYS A 188 -15.48 -14.98 32.88
N GLY A 189 -15.53 -16.06 33.67
CA GLY A 189 -15.37 -17.41 33.15
C GLY A 189 -13.94 -17.57 32.65
N GLY A 190 -13.10 -18.24 33.43
CA GLY A 190 -11.72 -18.62 33.06
C GLY A 190 -11.67 -19.63 31.90
N GLY A 191 -12.32 -19.31 30.80
CA GLY A 191 -12.22 -19.97 29.51
C GLY A 191 -11.08 -19.32 28.77
N ASP A 192 -9.93 -20.01 28.78
CA ASP A 192 -9.18 -20.34 27.58
C ASP A 192 -8.77 -19.24 26.58
N GLY A 193 -8.96 -17.95 26.83
CA GLY A 193 -8.64 -16.86 25.89
C GLY A 193 -7.17 -16.42 25.89
N VAL A 194 -6.85 -15.50 24.99
CA VAL A 194 -5.54 -14.84 24.90
C VAL A 194 -5.70 -13.39 25.32
N THR A 195 -4.81 -12.94 26.22
CA THR A 195 -4.70 -11.53 26.59
C THR A 195 -3.62 -10.89 25.73
N ILE A 196 -3.95 -9.85 25.00
CA ILE A 196 -3.00 -9.02 24.27
C ILE A 196 -2.91 -7.68 24.99
N SER A 197 -1.71 -7.30 25.39
CA SER A 197 -1.49 -6.05 26.13
C SER A 197 -0.25 -5.36 25.65
N GLY A 198 -0.04 -4.13 26.07
CA GLY A 198 1.24 -3.47 25.89
C GLY A 198 1.08 -1.98 26.00
N LYS A 199 1.97 -1.22 25.36
CA LYS A 199 1.92 0.23 25.38
C LYS A 199 1.94 0.81 24.00
N VAL A 200 1.17 1.87 23.78
CA VAL A 200 1.23 2.72 22.60
C VAL A 200 1.83 4.07 23.00
N TRP A 201 2.92 4.46 22.36
CA TRP A 201 3.55 5.75 22.57
C TRP A 201 3.86 6.42 21.25
N SER A 202 3.88 7.74 21.25
CA SER A 202 4.43 8.52 20.16
C SER A 202 5.88 8.90 20.43
N ALA A 203 6.75 8.62 19.46
CA ALA A 203 8.12 9.12 19.50
C ALA A 203 8.19 10.53 18.93
N GLY A 204 8.64 11.46 19.76
CA GLY A 204 9.14 12.74 19.30
C GLY A 204 10.47 12.55 18.58
N SER A 205 10.75 13.39 17.57
CA SER A 205 12.04 13.43 16.87
C SER A 205 13.26 13.70 17.75
N ASP A 206 13.06 14.11 19.00
CA ASP A 206 14.08 14.27 20.04
C ASP A 206 14.25 13.00 20.90
N GLY A 207 13.60 11.89 20.53
CA GLY A 207 13.63 10.60 21.22
C GLY A 207 12.75 10.54 22.47
N THR A 208 11.96 11.58 22.76
CA THR A 208 10.99 11.55 23.86
C THR A 208 9.80 10.67 23.49
N GLN A 209 9.37 9.80 24.39
CA GLN A 209 8.16 9.00 24.22
C GLN A 209 7.02 9.61 25.03
N GLU A 210 5.89 9.89 24.38
CA GLU A 210 4.66 10.34 25.03
C GLU A 210 3.57 9.29 24.82
N PRO A 211 2.84 8.85 25.86
CA PRO A 211 1.66 7.98 25.70
C PRO A 211 0.71 8.47 24.60
N ALA A 212 0.31 7.59 23.69
CA ALA A 212 -0.64 7.92 22.63
C ALA A 212 -2.09 7.81 23.14
N VAL A 213 -2.38 8.52 24.23
CA VAL A 213 -3.65 8.44 24.98
C VAL A 213 -4.83 8.67 24.04
N GLY A 214 -5.83 7.80 24.14
CA GLY A 214 -7.06 7.91 23.37
C GLY A 214 -7.06 7.19 22.03
N MET A 215 -5.90 6.78 21.49
CA MET A 215 -5.87 5.90 20.31
C MET A 215 -6.57 4.57 20.59
N TRP A 216 -7.07 3.93 19.55
CA TRP A 216 -7.60 2.58 19.60
C TRP A 216 -6.54 1.59 19.11
N VAL A 217 -6.40 0.47 19.80
CA VAL A 217 -5.71 -0.71 19.32
C VAL A 217 -6.75 -1.74 18.96
N ARG A 218 -6.81 -2.11 17.69
CA ARG A 218 -7.65 -3.18 17.18
C ARG A 218 -6.81 -4.41 16.92
N VAL A 219 -7.36 -5.56 17.26
CA VAL A 219 -6.78 -6.85 16.92
C VAL A 219 -7.82 -7.66 16.19
N TRP A 220 -7.42 -8.26 15.08
CA TRP A 220 -8.25 -9.15 14.27
C TRP A 220 -7.55 -10.48 14.04
N ASP A 221 -8.30 -11.57 14.12
CA ASP A 221 -7.85 -12.91 13.72
C ASP A 221 -8.51 -13.28 12.39
N PRO A 222 -7.77 -13.31 11.28
CA PRO A 222 -8.33 -13.66 9.97
C PRO A 222 -8.78 -15.12 9.89
N GLU A 223 -8.29 -16.02 10.77
CA GLU A 223 -8.66 -17.44 10.73
C GLU A 223 -10.02 -17.69 11.41
N THR A 224 -10.31 -16.98 12.49
CA THR A 224 -11.54 -17.14 13.28
C THR A 224 -12.56 -16.03 13.05
N ASN A 225 -12.15 -14.94 12.38
CA ASN A 225 -12.89 -13.70 12.24
C ASN A 225 -13.31 -13.10 13.60
N GLU A 226 -12.52 -13.34 14.64
CA GLU A 226 -12.66 -12.66 15.94
C GLU A 226 -11.93 -11.32 15.90
N GLU A 227 -12.53 -10.31 16.53
CA GLU A 227 -11.95 -8.97 16.67
C GLU A 227 -12.06 -8.49 18.11
N GLY A 228 -11.15 -7.61 18.52
CA GLY A 228 -11.19 -6.93 19.80
C GLY A 228 -10.56 -5.55 19.68
N GLU A 229 -11.10 -4.58 20.40
CA GLU A 229 -10.57 -3.21 20.44
C GLU A 229 -10.39 -2.69 21.85
N ALA A 230 -9.32 -1.93 22.08
CA ALA A 230 -9.01 -1.33 23.37
C ALA A 230 -8.47 0.07 23.18
N ARG A 231 -8.90 0.97 24.04
CA ARG A 231 -8.41 2.34 24.05
C ARG A 231 -7.13 2.46 24.87
N VAL A 232 -6.18 3.23 24.35
CA VAL A 232 -4.91 3.52 25.00
C VAL A 232 -5.13 4.41 26.22
N GLN A 233 -4.69 3.93 27.39
CA GLN A 233 -4.81 4.58 28.69
C GLN A 233 -3.78 5.71 28.88
N GLU A 234 -3.91 6.49 29.97
CA GLU A 234 -3.05 7.65 30.27
C GLU A 234 -1.55 7.32 30.36
N ASP A 235 -1.20 6.09 30.76
CA ASP A 235 0.20 5.63 30.85
C ASP A 235 0.72 4.97 29.57
N GLY A 236 -0.09 5.03 28.51
CA GLY A 236 0.12 4.40 27.20
C GLY A 236 -0.33 2.96 27.15
N GLY A 237 -0.77 2.36 28.27
CA GLY A 237 -1.17 0.97 28.36
C GLY A 237 -2.44 0.66 27.58
N TYR A 238 -2.54 -0.56 27.07
CA TYR A 238 -3.80 -1.15 26.59
C TYR A 238 -3.85 -2.64 26.94
N VAL A 239 -5.06 -3.17 27.07
CA VAL A 239 -5.32 -4.59 27.33
C VAL A 239 -6.56 -5.02 26.55
N LEU A 240 -6.44 -6.12 25.82
CA LEU A 240 -7.43 -6.76 24.97
C LEU A 240 -7.56 -8.23 25.36
N TYR A 241 -8.77 -8.74 25.31
CA TYR A 241 -9.07 -10.15 25.55
C TYR A 241 -9.74 -10.73 24.32
N LEU A 242 -9.16 -11.79 23.76
CA LEU A 242 -9.72 -12.55 22.65
C LEU A 242 -10.04 -13.98 23.11
N HIS A 243 -11.11 -14.56 22.59
CA HIS A 243 -11.52 -15.91 22.98
C HIS A 243 -10.70 -17.00 22.28
N THR A 244 -10.09 -16.67 21.13
CA THR A 244 -9.26 -17.61 20.37
C THR A 244 -7.88 -17.84 20.98
N ARG A 245 -7.48 -19.12 21.07
CA ARG A 245 -6.17 -19.59 21.61
C ARG A 245 -5.02 -19.60 20.62
N HIS A 246 -5.34 -19.71 19.35
CA HIS A 246 -4.39 -19.99 18.29
C HIS A 246 -4.84 -19.25 17.05
N GLY A 247 -3.97 -18.40 16.54
CA GLY A 247 -4.20 -17.61 15.35
C GLY A 247 -2.97 -16.77 15.06
N ASN A 248 -2.96 -16.15 13.89
CA ASN A 248 -2.02 -15.10 13.56
C ASN A 248 -2.79 -13.78 13.67
N PHE A 249 -2.68 -13.14 14.83
CA PHE A 249 -3.39 -11.90 15.06
C PHE A 249 -2.75 -10.76 14.29
N GLU A 250 -3.59 -9.91 13.69
CA GLU A 250 -3.23 -8.67 13.06
C GLU A 250 -3.55 -7.53 14.02
N VAL A 251 -2.54 -6.72 14.36
CA VAL A 251 -2.68 -5.59 15.31
C VAL A 251 -2.61 -4.28 14.55
N VAL A 252 -3.63 -3.45 14.71
CA VAL A 252 -3.79 -2.15 14.06
C VAL A 252 -3.99 -1.08 15.12
N THR A 253 -3.45 0.13 14.89
CA THR A 253 -3.84 1.30 15.67
C THR A 253 -4.60 2.31 14.85
N GLU A 254 -5.63 2.89 15.46
CA GLU A 254 -6.49 3.89 14.85
C GLU A 254 -6.58 5.14 15.72
N PRO A 255 -6.56 6.34 15.12
CA PRO A 255 -6.87 7.55 15.86
C PRO A 255 -8.34 7.60 16.27
N ASP A 256 -8.62 8.21 17.42
CA ASP A 256 -9.98 8.48 17.87
C ASP A 256 -10.59 9.62 17.05
N TRP A 257 -11.33 9.24 16.00
CA TRP A 257 -12.00 10.16 15.08
C TRP A 257 -13.13 10.97 15.74
N GLU A 258 -13.68 10.53 16.87
CA GLU A 258 -14.71 11.28 17.62
C GLU A 258 -14.10 12.40 18.46
N SER A 259 -12.88 12.20 18.96
CA SER A 259 -12.26 13.15 19.88
C SER A 259 -11.89 14.47 19.21
N GLY A 260 -11.57 14.49 17.91
CA GLY A 260 -11.03 15.67 17.22
C GLY A 260 -9.75 16.25 17.86
N ILE A 261 -9.12 15.52 18.80
CA ILE A 261 -8.02 15.99 19.64
C ILE A 261 -6.66 15.65 19.00
N ILE A 262 -6.61 14.73 18.04
CA ILE A 262 -5.35 14.35 17.38
C ILE A 262 -5.55 14.20 15.87
N ASP A 263 -4.93 15.11 15.12
CA ASP A 263 -4.96 15.15 13.65
C ASP A 263 -3.93 14.15 13.08
N PHE A 264 -4.13 12.86 13.36
CA PHE A 264 -3.44 11.79 12.64
C PHE A 264 -4.12 11.64 11.28
N HIS A 265 -3.78 12.50 10.32
CA HIS A 265 -4.10 12.27 8.92
C HIS A 265 -3.15 11.20 8.38
N GLY A 266 -3.34 9.95 8.79
CA GLY A 266 -2.59 8.80 8.31
C GLY A 266 -3.46 7.58 8.49
N GLY A 267 -3.42 6.66 7.54
CA GLY A 267 -4.09 5.36 7.69
C GLY A 267 -3.59 4.59 8.92
N PRO A 268 -4.12 3.38 9.15
CA PRO A 268 -3.68 2.54 10.26
C PRO A 268 -2.15 2.42 10.32
N PHE A 269 -1.55 2.56 11.51
CA PHE A 269 -0.11 2.39 11.69
C PHE A 269 0.19 0.90 11.93
N VAL A 270 1.22 0.40 11.24
CA VAL A 270 1.64 -1.01 11.29
C VAL A 270 3.07 -1.14 11.82
N LEU A 271 3.33 -2.20 12.59
CA LEU A 271 4.51 -2.39 13.44
C LEU A 271 5.67 -3.15 12.78
N TYR A 272 6.89 -2.83 13.23
CA TYR A 272 8.11 -3.62 13.03
C TYR A 272 8.80 -3.88 14.37
N GLU A 273 9.31 -5.10 14.59
CA GLU A 273 10.21 -5.43 15.70
C GLU A 273 11.67 -5.24 15.23
N GLU A 274 12.48 -4.56 16.04
CA GLU A 274 13.82 -4.03 15.69
C GLU A 274 14.95 -5.07 15.56
N ASP A 275 14.67 -6.38 15.64
CA ASP A 275 15.75 -7.35 15.87
C ASP A 275 16.37 -8.03 14.64
N ASP A 276 15.90 -7.84 13.38
CA ASP A 276 16.64 -8.42 12.22
C ASP A 276 16.36 -7.88 10.79
N VAL A 277 15.85 -6.65 10.59
CA VAL A 277 15.66 -6.09 9.22
C VAL A 277 16.43 -4.79 9.05
N SER A 278 17.64 -4.88 8.49
CA SER A 278 18.52 -3.73 8.16
C SER A 278 18.14 -3.01 6.88
N ASP A 279 17.00 -3.33 6.28
CA ASP A 279 16.66 -2.92 4.93
C ASP A 279 15.45 -2.01 5.04
N GLY A 280 15.72 -0.72 5.23
CA GLY A 280 14.72 0.34 5.35
C GLY A 280 13.74 0.31 4.18
N PHE A 281 12.45 0.28 4.50
CA PHE A 281 11.36 0.38 3.55
C PHE A 281 10.57 1.66 3.85
N ASP A 282 10.49 2.53 2.85
CA ASP A 282 9.86 3.85 2.91
C ASP A 282 8.43 3.73 2.37
N GLY A 283 7.42 3.60 3.22
CA GLY A 283 6.02 3.61 2.77
C GLY A 283 4.99 3.51 3.89
N PHE A 284 3.95 4.33 3.81
CA PHE A 284 2.72 4.14 4.59
C PHE A 284 1.98 2.92 4.05
N ALA A 285 1.77 1.91 4.89
CA ALA A 285 0.81 0.88 4.62
C ALA A 285 -0.61 1.39 4.93
N GLY A 286 -1.20 2.12 3.97
CA GLY A 286 -2.66 2.19 3.87
C GLY A 286 -3.27 0.87 3.38
N ASP A 287 -2.42 -0.12 3.11
CA ASP A 287 -2.75 -1.44 2.61
C ASP A 287 -2.64 -2.47 3.74
N TRP A 288 -3.68 -3.29 3.92
CA TRP A 288 -3.76 -4.33 4.95
C TRP A 288 -2.68 -5.42 4.75
N ASP A 289 -2.03 -5.45 3.58
CA ASP A 289 -1.01 -6.44 3.21
C ASP A 289 0.30 -6.38 4.03
N TYR A 290 0.50 -5.37 4.87
CA TYR A 290 1.73 -5.21 5.67
C TYR A 290 1.58 -5.52 7.17
N LEU A 291 0.48 -6.16 7.57
CA LEU A 291 0.14 -6.36 8.98
C LEU A 291 1.16 -7.20 9.75
N TYR A 292 1.42 -6.78 10.98
CA TYR A 292 2.27 -7.53 11.90
C TYR A 292 1.49 -8.73 12.41
N HIS A 293 1.86 -9.92 11.93
CA HIS A 293 1.30 -11.17 12.43
C HIS A 293 1.96 -11.54 13.75
N VAL A 294 1.19 -11.58 14.83
CA VAL A 294 1.66 -12.06 16.12
C VAL A 294 1.31 -13.53 16.28
N PRO A 295 2.28 -14.47 16.16
CA PRO A 295 1.98 -15.88 16.35
C PRO A 295 1.74 -16.17 17.83
N VAL A 296 0.60 -16.77 18.13
CA VAL A 296 0.20 -17.04 19.50
C VAL A 296 0.67 -18.42 19.94
N GLN A 297 1.60 -18.46 20.89
CA GLN A 297 1.95 -19.70 21.60
C GLN A 297 1.73 -19.63 23.12
N ASN A 298 1.39 -18.44 23.64
CA ASN A 298 1.21 -18.18 25.07
C ASN A 298 -0.12 -17.45 25.32
N GLU A 299 -0.65 -17.60 26.53
CA GLU A 299 -1.91 -16.97 26.99
C GLU A 299 -1.79 -15.44 27.17
N ASN A 300 -0.56 -14.91 27.21
CA ASN A 300 -0.29 -13.48 27.34
C ASN A 300 0.71 -13.02 26.29
N ILE A 301 0.29 -12.07 25.46
CA ILE A 301 1.10 -11.44 24.42
C ILE A 301 1.30 -9.98 24.81
N ILE A 302 2.56 -9.52 24.75
CA ILE A 302 2.91 -8.11 24.96
C ILE A 302 3.31 -7.53 23.60
N VAL A 303 2.52 -6.60 23.09
CA VAL A 303 2.78 -5.87 21.85
C VAL A 303 2.94 -4.39 22.20
N ASN A 304 4.15 -3.87 22.00
CA ASN A 304 4.42 -2.46 22.21
C ASN A 304 4.40 -1.75 20.86
N ILE A 305 3.77 -0.58 20.80
CA ILE A 305 3.46 0.14 19.59
C ILE A 305 4.07 1.54 19.66
N GLU A 306 4.90 1.87 18.68
CA GLU A 306 5.39 3.23 18.48
C GLU A 306 4.64 3.87 17.31
N VAL A 307 3.96 4.99 17.57
CA VAL A 307 3.27 5.79 16.56
C VAL A 307 4.02 7.08 16.28
N LYS A 308 4.40 7.31 15.02
CA LYS A 308 5.10 8.56 14.68
C LYS A 308 4.10 9.72 14.66
N LYS A 309 4.34 10.74 15.50
CA LYS A 309 3.53 11.97 15.47
C LYS A 309 3.82 12.73 14.19
N GLN A 310 2.79 12.94 13.39
CA GLN A 310 2.87 13.71 12.16
C GLN A 310 2.40 15.14 12.37
N VAL A 311 2.93 16.02 11.54
CA VAL A 311 2.53 17.41 11.38
C VAL A 311 2.25 17.63 9.91
N SER A 312 1.62 18.74 9.53
CA SER A 312 1.22 18.91 8.13
C SER A 312 1.98 20.02 7.41
N VAL A 313 2.33 19.77 6.15
CA VAL A 313 2.73 20.77 5.17
C VAL A 313 1.51 21.16 4.34
N ARG A 314 1.14 22.43 4.42
CA ARG A 314 -0.12 22.96 3.86
C ARG A 314 0.13 24.10 2.91
N GLY A 315 -0.55 24.06 1.77
CA GLY A 315 -0.38 25.07 0.74
C GLY A 315 -1.42 25.06 -0.37
N ILE A 316 -1.08 25.78 -1.44
CA ILE A 316 -1.86 25.91 -2.66
C ILE A 316 -0.93 25.80 -3.88
N VAL A 317 -1.40 25.11 -4.92
CA VAL A 317 -0.77 25.02 -6.22
C VAL A 317 -1.58 25.85 -7.22
N LEU A 318 -0.89 26.77 -7.89
CA LEU A 318 -1.45 27.72 -8.85
C LEU A 318 -0.75 27.58 -10.20
N ASP A 319 -1.43 27.95 -11.27
CA ASP A 319 -0.80 28.16 -12.58
C ASP A 319 -0.16 29.55 -12.69
N ALA A 320 0.51 29.81 -13.81
CA ALA A 320 1.13 31.11 -14.13
C ALA A 320 0.15 32.30 -14.16
N ASP A 321 -1.16 32.07 -14.19
CA ASP A 321 -2.21 33.10 -14.16
C ASP A 321 -2.85 33.24 -12.74
N ASP A 322 -2.18 32.71 -11.70
CA ASP A 322 -2.66 32.63 -10.30
C ASP A 322 -3.99 31.87 -10.13
N ARG A 323 -4.31 30.94 -11.05
CA ARG A 323 -5.52 30.10 -10.95
C ARG A 323 -5.18 28.78 -10.24
N PRO A 324 -6.04 28.29 -9.32
CA PRO A 324 -5.79 27.02 -8.64
C PRO A 324 -5.78 25.85 -9.60
N ILE A 325 -4.84 24.92 -9.38
CA ILE A 325 -4.72 23.68 -10.14
C ILE A 325 -5.26 22.53 -9.28
N PRO A 326 -6.46 21.99 -9.57
CA PRO A 326 -6.97 20.84 -8.86
C PRO A 326 -6.32 19.54 -9.34
N HIS A 327 -6.22 18.54 -8.45
CA HIS A 327 -5.66 17.22 -8.74
C HIS A 327 -4.19 17.22 -9.21
N ALA A 328 -3.44 18.28 -8.93
CA ALA A 328 -1.98 18.20 -8.96
C ALA A 328 -1.52 17.31 -7.81
N TRP A 329 -0.61 16.37 -8.09
CA TRP A 329 0.01 15.53 -7.07
C TRP A 329 1.14 16.32 -6.40
N VAL A 330 1.15 16.35 -5.08
CA VAL A 330 2.17 17.04 -4.26
C VAL A 330 2.84 15.98 -3.41
N ASP A 331 4.15 15.84 -3.56
CA ASP A 331 4.99 14.95 -2.78
C ASP A 331 5.92 15.78 -1.88
N VAL A 332 6.00 15.40 -0.60
CA VAL A 332 6.80 16.06 0.43
C VAL A 332 7.71 15.01 1.04
N TYR A 333 8.99 15.04 0.69
CA TYR A 333 9.96 14.00 1.05
C TYR A 333 11.23 14.60 1.64
N SER A 334 11.83 13.91 2.61
CA SER A 334 13.14 14.25 3.18
C SER A 334 14.10 13.07 3.04
N GLU A 335 15.17 13.29 2.29
CA GLU A 335 16.27 12.33 2.14
C GLU A 335 17.12 12.23 3.41
N GLU A 336 17.06 13.23 4.29
CA GLU A 336 17.84 13.25 5.52
C GLU A 336 17.27 12.27 6.55
N ILE A 337 15.95 12.13 6.61
CA ILE A 337 15.28 11.18 7.50
C ILE A 337 14.73 9.94 6.76
N GLY A 338 14.74 9.92 5.42
CA GLY A 338 14.21 8.82 4.61
C GLY A 338 12.69 8.69 4.68
N GLU A 339 11.98 9.79 4.91
CA GLU A 339 10.53 9.76 5.11
C GLU A 339 9.84 10.88 4.33
N GLY A 340 8.63 10.60 3.87
CA GLY A 340 7.81 11.54 3.14
C GLY A 340 6.38 11.04 2.99
N ASN A 341 5.56 11.85 2.33
CA ASN A 341 4.19 11.52 1.99
C ASN A 341 3.75 12.35 0.77
N GLY A 342 2.68 11.91 0.11
CA GLY A 342 2.13 12.60 -1.05
C GLY A 342 0.61 12.64 -1.06
N GLY A 343 0.05 13.52 -1.89
CA GLY A 343 -1.39 13.63 -2.05
C GLY A 343 -1.81 14.63 -3.10
N GLU A 344 -3.05 14.50 -3.57
CA GLU A 344 -3.60 15.42 -4.55
C GLU A 344 -4.12 16.72 -3.92
N THR A 345 -3.96 17.80 -4.67
CA THR A 345 -4.66 19.06 -4.40
C THR A 345 -6.17 18.92 -4.64
N ASN A 346 -6.96 19.57 -3.80
CA ASN A 346 -8.42 19.58 -3.92
C ASN A 346 -8.91 20.51 -5.06
N GLY A 347 -10.23 20.67 -5.20
CA GLY A 347 -10.86 21.54 -6.21
C GLY A 347 -10.43 23.02 -6.17
N GLU A 348 -9.86 23.48 -5.05
CA GLU A 348 -9.33 24.84 -4.86
C GLU A 348 -7.80 24.90 -5.00
N GLY A 349 -7.16 23.82 -5.47
CA GLY A 349 -5.70 23.71 -5.60
C GLY A 349 -4.96 23.58 -4.27
N LYS A 350 -5.67 23.38 -3.15
CA LYS A 350 -5.06 23.28 -1.82
C LYS A 350 -4.65 21.86 -1.49
N PHE A 351 -3.53 21.71 -0.79
CA PHE A 351 -3.04 20.43 -0.28
C PHE A 351 -2.79 20.48 1.23
N ASN A 352 -2.84 19.31 1.86
CA ASN A 352 -2.54 19.07 3.27
C ASN A 352 -1.78 17.74 3.37
N ILE A 353 -0.45 17.78 3.35
CA ILE A 353 0.38 16.57 3.35
C ILE A 353 0.94 16.32 4.75
N PRO A 354 0.56 15.22 5.40
CA PRO A 354 1.05 14.86 6.74
C PRO A 354 2.41 14.16 6.64
N VAL A 355 3.38 14.69 7.38
CA VAL A 355 4.77 14.21 7.41
C VAL A 355 5.32 14.29 8.85
N PRO A 356 6.35 13.49 9.20
CA PRO A 356 7.09 13.68 10.44
C PRO A 356 7.68 15.09 10.58
N LYS A 357 7.99 15.50 11.82
CA LYS A 357 8.86 16.67 12.03
C LYS A 357 10.31 16.29 11.69
N GLY A 358 11.04 17.17 11.03
CA GLY A 358 12.43 16.91 10.66
C GLY A 358 13.01 17.91 9.66
N PRO A 359 14.33 17.89 9.48
CA PRO A 359 15.03 18.67 8.46
C PRO A 359 14.96 18.01 7.08
N GLY A 360 15.48 18.71 6.07
CA GLY A 360 15.81 18.12 4.77
C GLY A 360 14.63 17.89 3.83
N TYR A 361 13.43 18.36 4.17
CA TYR A 361 12.28 18.18 3.28
C TYR A 361 12.41 19.00 2.01
N HIS A 362 11.91 18.47 0.91
CA HIS A 362 11.63 19.21 -0.31
C HIS A 362 10.20 18.90 -0.77
N ILE A 363 9.67 19.73 -1.66
CA ILE A 363 8.34 19.53 -2.24
C ILE A 363 8.51 19.33 -3.74
N ASN A 364 8.04 18.19 -4.25
CA ASN A 364 7.85 17.95 -5.67
C ASN A 364 6.35 18.09 -6.00
N VAL A 365 6.03 18.70 -7.14
CA VAL A 365 4.64 18.81 -7.59
C VAL A 365 4.55 18.34 -9.02
N ASP A 366 3.71 17.34 -9.28
CA ASP A 366 3.39 16.91 -10.63
C ASP A 366 2.09 17.58 -11.08
N GLY A 367 2.18 18.29 -12.21
CA GLY A 367 1.01 18.84 -12.88
C GLY A 367 0.06 17.71 -13.31
N LYS A 368 -1.24 18.00 -13.36
CA LYS A 368 -2.22 17.03 -13.86
C LYS A 368 -1.89 16.66 -15.33
N PRO A 369 -1.76 15.37 -15.68
CA PRO A 369 -1.52 14.94 -17.05
C PRO A 369 -2.51 15.56 -18.05
N GLY A 370 -2.03 15.93 -19.23
CA GLY A 370 -2.85 16.53 -20.30
C GLY A 370 -3.24 17.99 -20.11
N THR A 371 -2.87 18.65 -19.01
CA THR A 371 -3.20 20.08 -18.79
C THR A 371 -2.22 21.07 -19.42
N GLY A 372 -1.08 20.60 -19.94
CA GLY A 372 -0.03 21.48 -20.43
C GLY A 372 0.80 22.14 -19.32
N ILE A 373 0.60 21.75 -18.06
CA ILE A 373 1.31 22.30 -16.90
C ILE A 373 2.53 21.44 -16.59
N ILE A 374 3.68 22.07 -16.33
CA ILE A 374 4.93 21.39 -15.98
C ILE A 374 5.07 21.32 -14.46
N GLY A 375 5.36 20.12 -13.96
CA GLY A 375 5.71 19.88 -12.56
C GLY A 375 7.18 20.14 -12.22
N GLY A 376 7.57 19.85 -10.98
CA GLY A 376 8.95 19.88 -10.52
C GLY A 376 9.08 20.25 -9.04
N PHE A 377 10.32 20.47 -8.62
CA PHE A 377 10.69 20.78 -7.25
C PHE A 377 10.49 22.25 -6.93
N LEU A 378 9.93 22.56 -5.75
CA LEU A 378 9.81 23.93 -5.26
C LEU A 378 11.18 24.62 -5.22
N LEU A 379 11.24 25.82 -5.80
CA LEU A 379 12.41 26.69 -5.84
C LEU A 379 12.07 28.07 -5.26
N ASP A 380 12.73 28.43 -4.17
CA ASP A 380 12.78 29.78 -3.62
C ASP A 380 13.85 30.59 -4.38
N GLU A 381 13.44 31.28 -5.44
CA GLU A 381 14.33 32.09 -6.28
C GLU A 381 14.91 33.31 -5.53
N ASP A 382 14.15 33.86 -4.58
CA ASP A 382 14.45 35.14 -3.95
C ASP A 382 15.15 34.99 -2.59
N GLY A 383 15.16 33.79 -2.01
CA GLY A 383 15.67 33.51 -0.67
C GLY A 383 14.92 34.26 0.44
N ASN A 384 13.78 34.87 0.10
CA ASN A 384 13.03 35.77 0.97
C ASN A 384 11.82 35.06 1.61
N SER A 385 11.37 33.94 1.03
CA SER A 385 10.29 33.13 1.59
C SER A 385 10.40 31.71 1.02
N PRO A 386 10.81 30.72 1.84
CA PRO A 386 10.82 29.32 1.39
C PRO A 386 9.41 28.78 1.10
N TRP A 387 8.37 29.57 1.41
CA TRP A 387 6.98 29.20 1.29
C TRP A 387 6.33 29.73 0.00
N GLU A 388 7.00 30.52 -0.82
CA GLU A 388 6.44 30.96 -2.10
C GLU A 388 7.47 30.79 -3.22
N GLY A 389 7.13 30.06 -4.28
CA GLY A 389 8.11 29.78 -5.34
C GLY A 389 7.52 29.23 -6.63
N LYS A 390 8.40 29.14 -7.64
CA LYS A 390 8.15 28.37 -8.87
C LYS A 390 8.68 26.95 -8.69
N VAL A 391 8.56 26.14 -9.73
CA VAL A 391 9.19 24.82 -9.78
C VAL A 391 10.41 24.80 -10.69
N THR A 392 11.35 23.91 -10.37
CA THR A 392 12.53 23.57 -11.18
C THR A 392 12.59 22.06 -11.37
N GLY A 393 13.03 21.59 -12.53
CA GLY A 393 13.37 20.17 -12.71
C GLY A 393 14.73 19.81 -12.09
N ASP A 394 15.61 20.80 -11.93
CA ASP A 394 16.95 20.60 -11.39
C ASP A 394 16.91 20.28 -9.89
N TRP A 395 17.04 18.99 -9.58
CA TRP A 395 17.09 18.44 -8.23
C TRP A 395 18.04 19.21 -7.31
N GLU A 396 19.23 19.56 -7.78
CA GLU A 396 20.27 20.22 -6.97
C GLU A 396 19.91 21.66 -6.59
N LYS A 397 18.86 22.23 -7.21
CA LYS A 397 18.36 23.58 -6.92
C LYS A 397 17.12 23.60 -6.03
N ARG A 398 16.55 22.45 -5.66
CA ARG A 398 15.33 22.39 -4.84
C ARG A 398 15.52 23.11 -3.50
N THR A 399 14.46 23.74 -3.02
CA THR A 399 14.44 24.33 -1.67
C THR A 399 14.29 23.22 -0.63
N LEU A 400 15.28 23.13 0.26
CA LEU A 400 15.20 22.29 1.45
C LEU A 400 14.54 23.07 2.60
N MET A 401 13.68 22.40 3.36
CA MET A 401 12.93 22.97 4.47
C MET A 401 13.02 22.11 5.73
N GLU A 402 12.90 22.77 6.87
CA GLU A 402 12.75 22.13 8.18
C GLU A 402 11.26 22.17 8.57
N VAL A 403 10.68 21.00 8.77
CA VAL A 403 9.31 20.83 9.27
C VAL A 403 9.35 20.83 10.79
N GLY A 404 8.90 21.93 11.39
CA GLY A 404 8.81 22.09 12.85
C GLY A 404 7.58 21.40 13.47
N PRO A 405 7.42 21.50 14.81
CA PRO A 405 6.32 20.85 15.54
C PRO A 405 4.92 21.36 15.18
N GLU A 406 4.80 22.54 14.57
CA GLU A 406 3.53 23.11 14.09
C GLU A 406 3.25 22.78 12.60
N GLY A 407 4.14 22.01 11.97
CA GLY A 407 4.17 21.81 10.52
C GLY A 407 4.55 23.07 9.76
N ILE A 408 4.20 23.10 8.47
CA ILE A 408 4.42 24.22 7.57
C ILE A 408 3.07 24.64 7.01
N SER A 409 2.81 25.95 6.94
CA SER A 409 1.56 26.47 6.38
C SER A 409 1.82 27.67 5.49
N GLY A 410 0.92 27.89 4.53
CA GLY A 410 1.00 29.01 3.60
C GLY A 410 1.95 28.78 2.43
N VAL A 411 2.27 27.52 2.11
CA VAL A 411 3.07 27.22 0.92
C VAL A 411 2.29 27.61 -0.34
N LYS A 412 2.89 28.39 -1.24
CA LYS A 412 2.33 28.84 -2.52
C LYS A 412 3.26 28.39 -3.64
N ILE A 413 2.81 27.46 -4.46
CA ILE A 413 3.58 26.89 -5.56
C ILE A 413 2.97 27.35 -6.87
N THR A 414 3.78 27.96 -7.75
CA THR A 414 3.33 28.40 -9.08
C THR A 414 3.94 27.53 -10.17
N LEU A 415 3.11 26.82 -10.90
CA LEU A 415 3.51 25.96 -12.01
C LEU A 415 3.47 26.73 -13.34
N GLY A 416 4.53 26.53 -14.14
CA GLY A 416 4.61 27.08 -15.49
C GLY A 416 3.77 26.29 -16.49
N LYS A 417 3.36 26.95 -17.57
CA LYS A 417 2.84 26.27 -18.76
C LYS A 417 4.03 25.74 -19.56
N GLY A 418 3.92 24.49 -19.99
CA GLY A 418 4.85 23.90 -20.93
C GLY A 418 4.38 24.01 -22.36
N VAL A 419 5.31 23.71 -23.24
CA VAL A 419 5.07 23.43 -24.65
C VAL A 419 4.87 21.93 -24.83
N SER A 420 4.12 21.54 -25.87
CA SER A 420 3.76 20.14 -26.07
C SER A 420 4.78 19.41 -26.93
N ILE A 421 5.18 18.20 -26.52
CA ILE A 421 5.66 17.15 -27.43
C ILE A 421 4.50 16.19 -27.69
N SER A 422 4.05 16.06 -28.92
CA SER A 422 2.91 15.20 -29.27
C SER A 422 3.18 14.29 -30.47
N GLY A 423 2.50 13.16 -30.49
CA GLY A 423 2.68 12.16 -31.53
C GLY A 423 1.72 10.99 -31.45
N THR A 424 2.01 9.97 -32.26
CA THR A 424 1.30 8.70 -32.31
C THR A 424 2.29 7.54 -32.22
N VAL A 425 1.95 6.52 -31.42
CA VAL A 425 2.64 5.24 -31.29
C VAL A 425 1.82 4.17 -32.01
N LEU A 426 2.48 3.47 -32.92
CA LEU A 426 1.92 2.42 -33.77
C LEU A 426 2.61 1.09 -33.46
N ASP A 427 1.89 -0.02 -33.60
CA ASP A 427 2.46 -1.37 -33.55
C ASP A 427 3.13 -1.75 -34.89
N GLY A 428 3.71 -2.95 -34.95
CA GLY A 428 4.39 -3.44 -36.16
C GLY A 428 3.47 -3.68 -37.37
N ALA A 429 2.14 -3.63 -37.17
CA ALA A 429 1.15 -3.68 -38.24
C ALA A 429 0.66 -2.29 -38.66
N GLY A 430 1.14 -1.22 -38.01
CA GLY A 430 0.73 0.17 -38.24
C GLY A 430 -0.58 0.54 -37.53
N SER A 431 -1.04 -0.25 -36.56
CA SER A 431 -2.22 0.05 -35.76
C SER A 431 -1.85 0.88 -34.52
N PRO A 432 -2.67 1.85 -34.08
CA PRO A 432 -2.41 2.60 -32.87
C PRO A 432 -2.34 1.70 -31.62
N VAL A 433 -1.35 1.94 -30.76
CA VAL A 433 -1.18 1.22 -29.49
C VAL A 433 -2.14 1.77 -28.44
N SER A 434 -3.06 0.93 -27.94
CA SER A 434 -4.14 1.40 -27.06
C SER A 434 -3.71 1.71 -25.63
N GLU A 435 -2.61 1.12 -25.15
CA GLU A 435 -2.16 1.21 -23.76
C GLU A 435 -0.64 1.38 -23.67
N GLY A 436 -0.20 2.26 -22.78
CA GLY A 436 1.20 2.53 -22.52
C GLY A 436 1.42 3.94 -22.00
N TRP A 437 2.68 4.32 -21.88
CA TRP A 437 3.14 5.59 -21.37
C TRP A 437 4.33 6.09 -22.20
N VAL A 438 4.39 7.40 -22.43
CA VAL A 438 5.52 8.05 -23.07
C VAL A 438 6.10 9.06 -22.09
N HIS A 439 7.39 8.92 -21.81
CA HIS A 439 8.17 9.84 -21.00
C HIS A 439 9.06 10.69 -21.91
N ALA A 440 9.18 11.98 -21.60
CA ALA A 440 10.15 12.87 -22.20
C ALA A 440 11.11 13.37 -21.11
N TRP A 441 12.41 13.31 -21.35
CA TRP A 441 13.42 13.79 -20.40
C TRP A 441 14.56 14.50 -21.10
N SER A 442 14.96 15.67 -20.59
CA SER A 442 16.17 16.38 -21.03
C SER A 442 17.21 16.40 -19.92
N GLU A 443 18.34 15.76 -20.18
CA GLU A 443 19.50 15.76 -19.28
C GLU A 443 20.12 17.15 -19.09
N GLU A 444 20.00 18.02 -20.09
CA GLU A 444 20.53 19.39 -20.04
C GLU A 444 19.64 20.28 -19.17
N MET A 445 18.33 20.17 -19.35
CA MET A 445 17.35 20.96 -18.62
C MET A 445 17.05 20.39 -17.23
N LYS A 446 17.44 19.13 -16.99
CA LYS A 446 17.05 18.33 -15.81
C LYS A 446 15.53 18.32 -15.64
N ALA A 447 14.79 18.28 -16.73
CA ALA A 447 13.34 18.42 -16.70
C ALA A 447 12.70 17.51 -17.75
N GLY A 448 11.46 17.12 -17.48
CA GLY A 448 10.72 16.20 -18.32
C GLY A 448 9.24 16.18 -17.99
N GLY A 449 8.57 15.18 -18.54
CA GLY A 449 7.16 14.92 -18.29
C GLY A 449 6.76 13.55 -18.82
N GLY A 450 5.54 13.15 -18.56
CA GLY A 450 4.98 11.91 -19.07
C GLY A 450 3.51 12.06 -19.45
N SER A 451 3.05 11.18 -20.33
CA SER A 451 1.63 11.09 -20.69
C SER A 451 1.28 9.63 -20.95
N PRO A 452 0.11 9.16 -20.50
CA PRO A 452 -0.43 7.90 -20.99
C PRO A 452 -0.70 7.99 -22.50
N LEU A 453 -0.73 6.84 -23.15
CA LEU A 453 -1.24 6.69 -24.51
C LEU A 453 -2.76 6.65 -24.51
N GLU A 454 -3.37 7.45 -25.38
CA GLU A 454 -4.81 7.43 -25.65
C GLU A 454 -5.03 7.07 -27.12
N ASN A 455 -5.36 5.80 -27.40
CA ASN A 455 -5.55 5.29 -28.76
C ASN A 455 -4.33 5.61 -29.66
N GLY A 456 -3.15 5.27 -29.15
CA GLY A 456 -1.84 5.52 -29.75
C GLY A 456 -1.36 6.95 -29.63
N LYS A 457 -2.17 7.92 -29.21
CA LYS A 457 -1.75 9.32 -29.16
C LYS A 457 -1.15 9.67 -27.80
N PHE A 458 -0.18 10.58 -27.80
CA PHE A 458 0.35 11.18 -26.57
C PHE A 458 0.52 12.69 -26.76
N SER A 459 0.49 13.43 -25.64
CA SER A 459 0.85 14.84 -25.57
C SER A 459 1.46 15.13 -24.19
N ILE A 460 2.76 15.44 -24.20
CA ILE A 460 3.56 15.66 -22.99
C ILE A 460 3.88 17.14 -22.89
N ALA A 461 3.61 17.74 -21.74
CA ALA A 461 4.03 19.10 -21.43
C ALA A 461 5.47 19.12 -20.93
N VAL A 462 6.33 19.91 -21.57
CA VAL A 462 7.73 20.09 -21.16
C VAL A 462 8.14 21.57 -21.26
N PRO A 463 9.19 22.01 -20.55
CA PRO A 463 9.80 23.31 -20.79
C PRO A 463 10.29 23.46 -22.25
N GLU A 464 10.35 24.70 -22.74
CA GLU A 464 11.13 24.98 -23.97
C GLU A 464 12.61 24.67 -23.71
N GLY A 465 13.27 23.97 -24.62
CA GLY A 465 14.64 23.53 -24.42
C GLY A 465 15.12 22.53 -25.46
N GLU A 466 16.36 22.10 -25.30
CA GLU A 466 17.01 21.13 -26.19
C GLU A 466 17.22 19.79 -25.50
N GLY A 467 17.49 18.75 -26.30
CA GLY A 467 18.02 17.49 -25.78
C GLY A 467 17.01 16.57 -25.11
N TYR A 468 15.72 16.65 -25.45
CA TYR A 468 14.72 15.70 -24.94
C TYR A 468 14.85 14.35 -25.63
N ASP A 469 14.99 13.27 -24.87
CA ASP A 469 14.71 11.93 -25.37
C ASP A 469 13.31 11.46 -24.97
N LEU A 470 12.74 10.57 -25.79
CA LEU A 470 11.46 9.95 -25.50
C LEU A 470 11.68 8.48 -25.15
N ASN A 471 11.18 8.05 -24.00
CA ASN A 471 11.11 6.65 -23.60
C ASN A 471 9.65 6.19 -23.67
N ILE A 472 9.41 5.05 -24.31
CA ILE A 472 8.08 4.51 -24.55
C ILE A 472 7.98 3.19 -23.81
N ASP A 473 7.02 3.11 -22.89
CA ASP A 473 6.61 1.87 -22.25
C ASP A 473 5.23 1.49 -22.77
N ALA A 474 5.09 0.32 -23.37
CA ALA A 474 3.85 -0.12 -23.98
C ALA A 474 3.61 -1.59 -23.66
N LEU A 475 2.45 -1.87 -23.03
CA LEU A 475 2.13 -3.20 -22.54
C LEU A 475 2.12 -4.23 -23.69
N GLY A 476 2.92 -5.29 -23.53
CA GLY A 476 3.02 -6.39 -24.49
C GLY A 476 3.84 -6.09 -25.75
N LEU A 477 4.46 -4.91 -25.85
CA LEU A 477 5.36 -4.52 -26.93
C LEU A 477 6.77 -4.26 -26.40
N VAL A 478 7.77 -4.24 -27.30
CA VAL A 478 9.12 -3.83 -26.90
C VAL A 478 9.15 -2.31 -26.85
N GLY A 479 9.17 -1.78 -25.62
CA GLY A 479 9.43 -0.37 -25.35
C GLY A 479 10.88 0.02 -25.63
N GLY A 480 11.21 1.29 -25.44
CA GLY A 480 12.57 1.80 -25.59
C GLY A 480 12.63 3.29 -25.90
N PHE A 481 13.80 3.76 -26.27
CA PHE A 481 14.02 5.16 -26.64
C PHE A 481 13.65 5.42 -28.09
N PHE A 482 13.02 6.55 -28.37
CA PHE A 482 12.71 6.96 -29.75
C PHE A 482 13.99 7.09 -30.58
N PHE A 483 13.98 6.48 -31.77
CA PHE A 483 15.07 6.48 -32.72
C PHE A 483 14.58 6.93 -34.09
N ASP A 484 15.10 8.05 -34.57
CA ASP A 484 14.78 8.63 -35.88
C ASP A 484 16.06 8.76 -36.72
N GLU A 485 16.28 7.79 -37.61
CA GLU A 485 17.44 7.76 -38.50
C GLU A 485 17.42 8.91 -39.52
N ASN A 486 16.23 9.35 -39.95
CA ASN A 486 16.05 10.31 -41.04
C ASN A 486 15.85 11.75 -40.56
N LYS A 487 15.61 11.96 -39.26
CA LYS A 487 15.27 13.24 -38.63
C LYS A 487 14.02 13.86 -39.24
N ASP A 488 13.04 13.04 -39.61
CA ASP A 488 11.77 13.47 -40.20
C ASP A 488 10.59 13.37 -39.22
N GLY A 489 10.86 13.05 -37.95
CA GLY A 489 9.86 12.86 -36.90
C GLY A 489 9.25 11.45 -36.92
N LYS A 490 9.75 10.54 -37.75
CA LYS A 490 9.25 9.18 -37.87
C LYS A 490 10.34 8.16 -37.57
N GLY A 491 10.05 7.24 -36.68
CA GLY A 491 11.10 6.37 -36.15
C GLY A 491 10.60 5.11 -35.48
N GLY A 492 11.56 4.31 -35.03
CA GLY A 492 11.31 3.14 -34.20
C GLY A 492 11.71 3.41 -32.75
N VAL A 493 11.92 2.33 -32.00
CA VAL A 493 12.56 2.36 -30.69
C VAL A 493 13.88 1.61 -30.66
N THR A 494 14.77 2.04 -29.79
CA THR A 494 16.08 1.40 -29.52
C THR A 494 16.28 1.24 -28.02
N GLY A 495 16.93 0.15 -27.61
CA GLY A 495 17.43 -0.01 -26.24
C GLY A 495 18.79 0.65 -26.02
N ASP A 496 19.46 1.09 -27.09
CA ASP A 496 20.77 1.75 -27.02
C ASP A 496 20.60 3.26 -26.85
N TRP A 497 20.91 3.71 -25.64
CA TRP A 497 20.85 5.11 -25.25
C TRP A 497 21.76 6.02 -26.11
N GLU A 498 22.85 5.53 -26.68
CA GLU A 498 23.81 6.38 -27.41
C GLU A 498 23.29 6.83 -28.79
N ILE A 499 22.35 6.09 -29.37
CA ILE A 499 21.83 6.36 -30.71
C ILE A 499 20.42 6.97 -30.71
N ARG A 500 19.82 7.19 -29.54
CA ARG A 500 18.47 7.76 -29.43
C ARG A 500 18.35 9.14 -30.09
N ALA A 501 17.18 9.46 -30.61
CA ALA A 501 16.89 10.78 -31.13
C ALA A 501 16.76 11.78 -29.97
N LEU A 502 17.39 12.93 -30.13
CA LEU A 502 17.21 14.08 -29.25
C LEU A 502 16.32 15.11 -29.94
N ILE A 503 15.33 15.58 -29.21
CA ILE A 503 14.28 16.48 -29.66
C ILE A 503 14.53 17.85 -29.05
N ASN A 504 14.57 18.87 -29.91
CA ASN A 504 14.62 20.26 -29.49
C ASN A 504 13.21 20.84 -29.56
N VAL A 505 12.74 21.39 -28.45
CA VAL A 505 11.38 21.88 -28.28
C VAL A 505 11.40 23.40 -28.24
N GLY A 506 10.87 24.01 -29.30
CA GLY A 506 10.68 25.46 -29.39
C GLY A 506 9.36 25.94 -28.78
N PRO A 507 9.04 27.23 -28.92
CA PRO A 507 7.82 27.84 -28.35
C PRO A 507 6.51 27.28 -28.91
N ASP A 508 6.54 26.70 -30.11
CA ASP A 508 5.37 26.06 -30.72
C ASP A 508 5.24 24.56 -30.36
N GLY A 509 6.17 24.03 -29.55
CA GLY A 509 6.27 22.61 -29.25
C GLY A 509 6.82 21.78 -30.42
N VAL A 510 6.71 20.46 -30.31
CA VAL A 510 7.00 19.49 -31.37
C VAL A 510 5.77 18.60 -31.50
N ASN A 511 5.26 18.48 -32.73
CA ASN A 511 4.03 17.75 -32.99
C ASN A 511 4.26 16.72 -34.11
N ASP A 512 3.30 15.82 -34.26
CA ASP A 512 3.26 14.81 -35.33
C ASP A 512 4.44 13.81 -35.32
N ILE A 513 5.00 13.52 -34.15
CA ILE A 513 5.97 12.42 -34.00
C ILE A 513 5.26 11.10 -34.26
N GLU A 514 5.86 10.21 -35.05
CA GLU A 514 5.33 8.87 -35.34
C GLU A 514 6.34 7.81 -34.90
N ILE A 515 5.95 6.99 -33.92
CA ILE A 515 6.81 5.98 -33.31
C ILE A 515 6.25 4.60 -33.66
N SER A 516 7.04 3.77 -34.33
CA SER A 516 6.67 2.39 -34.67
C SER A 516 7.34 1.41 -33.72
N LEU A 517 6.54 0.68 -32.94
CA LEU A 517 7.01 -0.39 -32.08
C LEU A 517 7.03 -1.71 -32.86
N ASN A 518 8.16 -2.41 -32.82
CA ASN A 518 8.18 -3.77 -33.34
C ASN A 518 7.42 -4.70 -32.38
N SER A 519 6.66 -5.64 -32.92
CA SER A 519 6.15 -6.76 -32.13
C SER A 519 7.36 -7.47 -31.52
N GLY A 520 7.49 -7.39 -30.21
CA GLY A 520 8.58 -8.03 -29.48
C GLY A 520 8.64 -9.53 -29.74
N PHE A 521 9.77 -10.14 -29.36
CA PHE A 521 9.82 -11.58 -29.21
C PHE A 521 9.16 -11.94 -27.88
N ARG A 522 8.22 -12.89 -27.89
CA ARG A 522 7.70 -13.47 -26.64
C ARG A 522 8.71 -14.50 -26.13
N ILE A 523 9.21 -14.30 -24.91
CA ILE A 523 10.01 -15.31 -24.21
C ILE A 523 9.04 -16.25 -23.52
N HIS A 524 9.03 -17.51 -23.93
CA HIS A 524 8.30 -18.57 -23.25
C HIS A 524 9.30 -19.49 -22.54
N GLY A 525 9.03 -19.80 -21.27
CA GLY A 525 9.85 -20.67 -20.45
C GLY A 525 9.04 -21.30 -19.32
N THR A 526 9.59 -22.35 -18.71
CA THR A 526 9.04 -22.95 -17.50
C THR A 526 10.04 -22.71 -16.39
N VAL A 527 9.61 -22.08 -15.30
CA VAL A 527 10.44 -21.92 -14.10
C VAL A 527 10.38 -23.22 -13.31
N PHE A 528 11.55 -23.76 -12.95
CA PHE A 528 11.66 -24.98 -12.16
C PHE A 528 12.20 -24.67 -10.77
N ASP A 529 11.61 -25.28 -9.75
CA ASP A 529 12.24 -25.38 -8.44
C ASP A 529 13.51 -26.24 -8.60
N LEU A 530 14.68 -25.70 -8.26
CA LEU A 530 15.96 -26.40 -8.44
C LEU A 530 16.13 -27.62 -7.53
N LYS A 531 15.48 -27.62 -6.37
CA LYS A 531 15.54 -28.69 -5.37
C LYS A 531 14.60 -29.84 -5.78
N GLU A 532 13.40 -29.52 -6.24
CA GLU A 532 12.39 -30.52 -6.60
C GLU A 532 12.44 -30.93 -8.08
N ARG A 533 13.07 -30.12 -8.93
CA ARG A 533 13.03 -30.24 -10.40
C ARG A 533 11.62 -30.33 -10.96
N LYS A 534 10.67 -29.65 -10.31
CA LYS A 534 9.28 -29.52 -10.76
C LYS A 534 9.04 -28.10 -11.26
N ALA A 535 8.15 -27.98 -12.23
CA ALA A 535 7.68 -26.67 -12.66
C ALA A 535 6.97 -25.99 -11.48
N VAL A 536 7.32 -24.74 -11.23
CA VAL A 536 6.60 -23.90 -10.27
C VAL A 536 5.36 -23.37 -11.00
N SER A 537 4.18 -23.47 -10.39
CA SER A 537 2.92 -23.07 -11.01
C SER A 537 2.47 -21.65 -10.64
N SER A 538 3.02 -21.04 -9.57
CA SER A 538 2.71 -19.67 -9.14
C SER A 538 3.83 -19.05 -8.30
N GLY A 539 3.76 -17.75 -8.03
CA GLY A 539 4.63 -17.08 -7.03
C GLY A 539 6.02 -16.68 -7.53
N PHE A 540 6.20 -16.50 -8.84
CA PHE A 540 7.46 -16.02 -9.41
C PHE A 540 7.21 -14.93 -10.47
N HIS A 541 8.10 -13.94 -10.47
CA HIS A 541 8.15 -12.90 -11.50
C HIS A 541 9.36 -13.18 -12.41
N VAL A 542 9.12 -13.20 -13.72
CA VAL A 542 10.19 -13.33 -14.72
C VAL A 542 10.38 -11.97 -15.36
N GLU A 543 11.49 -11.32 -15.03
CA GLU A 543 11.91 -10.08 -15.66
C GLU A 543 12.92 -10.41 -16.78
N ALA A 544 12.65 -9.94 -18.00
CA ALA A 544 13.60 -9.98 -19.09
C ALA A 544 14.16 -8.57 -19.30
N ARG A 545 15.45 -8.39 -19.04
CA ARG A 545 16.17 -7.12 -19.21
C ARG A 545 17.04 -7.13 -20.46
#